data_AF-A0A8E0R286-F1
#
_entry.id   AF-A0A8E0R286-F1
#
_cell.length_a   1.000
_cell.length_b   1.000
_cell.length_c   1.000
_cell.angle_alpha   90.00
_cell.angle_beta   90.00
_cell.angle_gamma   90.00
#
_symmetry.space_group_name_H-M   'P 1'
#
loop_
_entity.id
_entity.type
_entity.pdbx_description
1 polymer ?
#
loop_
_entity_poly.entity_id
_entity_poly.type
_entity_poly.pdbx_seq_one_letter_code
_entity_poly.pdbx_strand_id
1 'polypeptide(L)'
;MRLLRVDKLADAEFIDKRLATAISHQSISSEANKRPDVVKMEKFLEVELGKKFGAETFDLPPILVAWYPPRKSASNDKKTLLIYGHYDVQPELTGWSYPAFKHTRVQGPSGERLYGRDSTDDKGPVLGWLNAIEAHKNAGVEIPVNLIFCFEGMEESSSEGFTAFLEKYGNDFFKDVDGGVIADNYWNTAKCPCLTYGLRGINYFRVTITGAPKQLHSGIYGGAVAEPMTDLFSLFSKLVNNEGKILIPGINDQVEPLTEKEKALYKKIRFKLKDFTDAIGDTKVVSVEAKAA
;
A
#
# COMPACT_ATOMS: atom_id res chain seq x y z
N MET A 1 14.58 16.67 -28.76
CA MET A 1 14.23 15.51 -29.62
C MET A 1 14.25 14.16 -28.88
N ARG A 2 15.14 13.92 -27.89
CA ARG A 2 15.16 12.65 -27.12
C ARG A 2 14.03 12.52 -26.09
N LEU A 3 13.70 13.58 -25.35
CA LEU A 3 12.57 13.60 -24.39
C LEU A 3 11.21 13.29 -25.06
N LEU A 4 10.96 13.86 -26.24
CA LEU A 4 9.76 13.58 -27.06
C LEU A 4 9.61 12.09 -27.48
N ARG A 5 10.66 11.27 -27.35
CA ARG A 5 10.56 9.80 -27.59
C ARG A 5 10.09 9.06 -26.35
N VAL A 6 10.39 9.57 -25.15
CA VAL A 6 9.95 8.98 -23.87
C VAL A 6 8.45 9.20 -23.68
N ASP A 7 7.94 10.39 -24.04
CA ASP A 7 6.51 10.69 -23.93
C ASP A 7 5.64 9.73 -24.76
N LYS A 8 6.18 9.17 -25.86
CA LYS A 8 5.49 8.18 -26.71
C LYS A 8 5.40 6.79 -26.07
N LEU A 9 6.20 6.50 -25.04
CA LEU A 9 6.15 5.24 -24.31
C LEU A 9 5.07 5.25 -23.22
N ALA A 10 4.69 6.44 -22.75
CA ALA A 10 3.79 6.60 -21.61
C ALA A 10 2.47 5.84 -21.79
N ASP A 11 1.78 6.07 -22.90
CA ASP A 11 0.49 5.43 -23.13
C ASP A 11 0.68 3.95 -23.51
N ALA A 12 1.35 3.66 -24.63
CA ALA A 12 1.35 2.33 -25.20
C ALA A 12 2.15 1.28 -24.40
N GLU A 13 3.31 1.65 -23.84
CA GLU A 13 4.20 0.71 -23.15
C GLU A 13 3.97 0.73 -21.65
N PHE A 14 3.99 1.92 -21.02
CA PHE A 14 3.95 2.02 -19.56
C PHE A 14 2.55 1.80 -18.99
N ILE A 15 1.51 2.34 -19.64
CA ILE A 15 0.13 2.27 -19.13
C ILE A 15 -0.61 1.08 -19.76
N ASP A 16 -0.84 1.11 -21.07
CA ASP A 16 -1.74 0.19 -21.77
C ASP A 16 -1.20 -1.25 -21.83
N LYS A 17 0.10 -1.43 -21.65
CA LYS A 17 0.76 -2.74 -21.61
C LYS A 17 1.25 -3.09 -20.21
N ARG A 18 2.25 -2.39 -19.68
CA ARG A 18 2.92 -2.77 -18.41
C ARG A 18 1.97 -2.69 -17.22
N LEU A 19 1.37 -1.52 -16.96
CA LEU A 19 0.40 -1.37 -15.87
C LEU A 19 -0.85 -2.24 -16.09
N ALA A 20 -1.36 -2.31 -17.31
CA ALA A 20 -2.53 -3.14 -17.61
C ALA A 20 -2.29 -4.64 -17.35
N THR A 21 -1.12 -5.15 -17.70
CA THR A 21 -0.71 -6.54 -17.43
C THR A 21 -0.59 -6.77 -15.93
N ALA A 22 0.07 -5.85 -15.22
CA ALA A 22 0.22 -5.90 -13.76
C ALA A 22 -1.14 -5.93 -13.02
N ILE A 23 -2.09 -5.07 -13.42
CA ILE A 23 -3.46 -5.06 -12.86
C ILE A 23 -4.19 -6.38 -13.13
N SER A 24 -3.92 -7.04 -14.26
CA SER A 24 -4.56 -8.32 -14.58
C SER A 24 -4.13 -9.48 -13.68
N HIS A 25 -2.98 -9.36 -13.00
CA HIS A 25 -2.55 -10.31 -12.00
C HIS A 25 -3.31 -10.11 -10.69
N GLN A 26 -4.17 -11.07 -10.34
CA GLN A 26 -4.94 -11.08 -9.10
C GLN A 26 -4.08 -11.55 -7.92
N SER A 27 -2.99 -10.83 -7.65
CA SER A 27 -2.01 -11.11 -6.61
C SER A 27 -2.54 -10.86 -5.19
N ILE A 28 -3.66 -11.47 -4.84
CA ILE A 28 -4.32 -11.28 -3.53
C ILE A 28 -3.62 -12.14 -2.48
N SER A 29 -2.91 -11.51 -1.53
CA SER A 29 -2.12 -12.23 -0.51
C SER A 29 -2.98 -12.85 0.59
N SER A 30 -4.12 -12.22 0.92
CA SER A 30 -5.03 -12.67 1.98
C SER A 30 -5.79 -13.96 1.63
N GLU A 31 -5.75 -14.39 0.37
CA GLU A 31 -6.46 -15.57 -0.14
C GLU A 31 -5.46 -16.69 -0.52
N ALA A 32 -5.45 -17.78 0.25
CA ALA A 32 -4.49 -18.86 0.04
C ALA A 32 -4.56 -19.48 -1.38
N ASN A 33 -5.74 -19.58 -1.98
CA ASN A 33 -5.95 -20.06 -3.35
C ASN A 33 -5.43 -19.09 -4.43
N LYS A 34 -5.17 -17.82 -4.09
CA LYS A 34 -4.61 -16.79 -4.98
C LYS A 34 -3.09 -16.69 -4.90
N ARG A 35 -2.45 -17.43 -3.98
CA ARG A 35 -0.99 -17.50 -3.86
C ARG A 35 -0.26 -17.75 -5.19
N PRO A 36 -0.72 -18.63 -6.10
CA PRO A 36 -0.09 -18.79 -7.41
C PRO A 36 -0.12 -17.53 -8.28
N ASP A 37 -1.14 -16.68 -8.14
CA ASP A 37 -1.24 -15.41 -8.87
C ASP A 37 -0.31 -14.34 -8.29
N VAL A 38 -0.09 -14.35 -6.97
CA VAL A 38 0.96 -13.55 -6.32
C VAL A 38 2.34 -13.88 -6.89
N VAL A 39 2.65 -15.17 -7.03
CA VAL A 39 3.92 -15.63 -7.64
C VAL A 39 4.01 -15.29 -9.14
N LYS A 40 2.88 -15.26 -9.87
CA LYS A 40 2.90 -14.79 -11.28
C LYS A 40 3.27 -13.32 -11.38
N MET A 41 2.79 -12.48 -10.45
CA MET A 41 3.13 -11.06 -10.41
C MET A 41 4.60 -10.84 -10.08
N GLU A 42 5.16 -11.61 -9.14
CA GLU A 42 6.60 -11.61 -8.85
C GLU A 42 7.43 -11.94 -10.11
N LYS A 43 7.09 -13.02 -10.82
CA LYS A 43 7.75 -13.40 -12.07
C LYS A 43 7.64 -12.34 -13.16
N PHE A 44 6.51 -11.64 -13.23
CA PHE A 44 6.35 -10.51 -14.14
C PHE A 44 7.36 -9.41 -13.81
N LEU A 45 7.52 -9.03 -12.54
CA LEU A 45 8.52 -8.04 -12.11
C LEU A 45 9.96 -8.53 -12.34
N GLU A 46 10.24 -9.82 -12.13
CA GLU A 46 11.53 -10.46 -12.41
C GLU A 46 11.94 -10.26 -13.88
N VAL A 47 10.98 -10.44 -14.80
CA VAL A 47 11.17 -10.22 -16.25
C VAL A 47 11.40 -8.74 -16.56
N GLU A 48 10.58 -7.84 -16.01
CA GLU A 48 10.70 -6.40 -16.27
C GLU A 48 12.03 -5.82 -15.74
N LEU A 49 12.54 -6.33 -14.62
CA LEU A 49 13.85 -5.96 -14.05
C LEU A 49 15.04 -6.65 -14.76
N GLY A 50 14.76 -7.61 -15.65
CA GLY A 50 15.76 -8.31 -16.44
C GLY A 50 16.72 -9.18 -15.63
N LYS A 51 16.33 -9.62 -14.43
CA LYS A 51 17.17 -10.43 -13.54
C LYS A 51 16.37 -11.33 -12.62
N LYS A 52 16.97 -12.49 -12.33
CA LYS A 52 16.55 -13.40 -11.27
C LYS A 52 17.30 -13.14 -9.97
N PHE A 53 16.63 -12.58 -8.98
CA PHE A 53 17.10 -12.60 -7.59
C PHE A 53 15.88 -12.53 -6.67
N GLY A 54 15.09 -13.60 -6.65
CA GLY A 54 14.15 -13.86 -5.56
C GLY A 54 14.90 -14.51 -4.40
N ALA A 55 14.72 -14.01 -3.19
CA ALA A 55 15.06 -14.78 -1.99
C ALA A 55 13.87 -15.69 -1.66
N GLU A 56 14.05 -17.01 -1.74
CA GLU A 56 13.06 -17.94 -1.23
C GLU A 56 12.99 -17.79 0.29
N THR A 57 11.86 -17.27 0.76
CA THR A 57 11.54 -17.11 2.17
C THR A 57 10.31 -17.96 2.45
N PHE A 58 10.53 -19.24 2.73
CA PHE A 58 9.50 -20.17 3.22
C PHE A 58 8.35 -20.44 2.22
N ASP A 59 7.25 -21.06 2.66
CA ASP A 59 6.01 -21.29 1.88
C ASP A 59 5.24 -19.99 1.55
N LEU A 60 5.93 -18.83 1.57
CA LEU A 60 5.37 -17.50 1.30
C LEU A 60 5.78 -17.01 -0.10
N PRO A 61 5.11 -15.99 -0.66
CA PRO A 61 5.58 -15.34 -1.87
C PRO A 61 7.04 -14.89 -1.74
N PRO A 62 7.84 -14.95 -2.82
CA PRO A 62 9.24 -14.58 -2.76
C PRO A 62 9.41 -13.08 -2.52
N ILE A 63 10.38 -12.68 -1.70
CA ILE A 63 10.82 -11.28 -1.69
C ILE A 63 11.79 -11.10 -2.85
N LEU A 64 11.46 -10.20 -3.77
CA LEU A 64 12.25 -9.88 -4.95
C LEU A 64 13.29 -8.81 -4.62
N VAL A 65 14.57 -9.12 -4.80
CA VAL A 65 15.67 -8.19 -4.58
C VAL A 65 16.45 -7.96 -5.86
N ALA A 66 16.48 -6.75 -6.41
CA ALA A 66 17.17 -6.51 -7.69
C ALA A 66 18.08 -5.29 -7.64
N TRP A 67 19.27 -5.38 -8.25
CA TRP A 67 20.20 -4.25 -8.40
C TRP A 67 20.08 -3.62 -9.78
N TYR A 68 20.08 -2.30 -9.86
CA TYR A 68 20.25 -1.55 -11.11
C TYR A 68 21.30 -0.45 -10.94
N PRO A 69 22.44 -0.48 -11.67
CA PRO A 69 22.91 -1.55 -12.55
C PRO A 69 23.20 -2.87 -11.77
N PRO A 70 23.56 -3.99 -12.44
CA PRO A 70 24.03 -5.19 -11.70
C PRO A 70 25.08 -4.87 -10.65
N ARG A 71 25.04 -5.55 -9.49
CA ARG A 71 25.92 -5.28 -8.33
C ARG A 71 27.40 -5.19 -8.71
N LYS A 72 27.87 -6.07 -9.61
CA LYS A 72 29.26 -6.06 -10.13
C LYS A 72 29.61 -4.87 -11.02
N SER A 73 28.60 -4.18 -11.53
CA SER A 73 28.69 -3.00 -12.40
C SER A 73 28.24 -1.72 -11.68
N ALA A 74 27.92 -1.79 -10.38
CA ALA A 74 27.59 -0.62 -9.58
C ALA A 74 28.84 0.24 -9.40
N SER A 75 28.66 1.56 -9.51
CA SER A 75 29.77 2.50 -9.31
C SER A 75 29.90 2.82 -7.82
N ASN A 76 31.12 2.76 -7.30
CA ASN A 76 31.41 3.17 -5.92
C ASN A 76 31.34 4.70 -5.73
N ASP A 77 31.32 5.47 -6.82
CA ASP A 77 31.22 6.94 -6.78
C ASP A 77 29.77 7.44 -6.71
N LYS A 78 28.79 6.53 -6.80
CA LYS A 78 27.36 6.85 -6.75
C LYS A 78 26.74 6.42 -5.44
N LYS A 79 25.78 7.22 -4.97
CA LYS A 79 24.90 6.83 -3.87
C LYS A 79 24.02 5.64 -4.26
N THR A 80 23.74 4.77 -3.32
CA THR A 80 22.88 3.61 -3.49
C THR A 80 21.55 3.82 -2.75
N LEU A 81 20.45 3.83 -3.49
CA LEU A 81 19.11 3.93 -2.90
C LEU A 81 18.43 2.56 -2.87
N LEU A 82 17.85 2.22 -1.72
CA LEU A 82 16.92 1.12 -1.58
C LEU A 82 15.51 1.60 -1.91
N ILE A 83 14.85 0.95 -2.85
CA ILE A 83 13.47 1.19 -3.22
C ILE A 83 12.65 0.00 -2.70
N TYR A 84 11.73 0.27 -1.78
CA TYR A 84 10.77 -0.71 -1.31
C TYR A 84 9.38 -0.41 -1.90
N GLY A 85 8.61 -1.48 -2.08
CA GLY A 85 7.21 -1.48 -2.51
C GLY A 85 6.67 -2.90 -2.41
N HIS A 86 5.39 -3.09 -2.71
CA HIS A 86 4.76 -4.41 -2.67
C HIS A 86 4.02 -4.72 -3.98
N TYR A 87 3.76 -6.00 -4.22
CA TYR A 87 3.11 -6.46 -5.46
C TYR A 87 1.88 -7.35 -5.20
N ASP A 88 1.57 -7.64 -3.94
CA ASP A 88 0.29 -8.17 -3.52
C ASP A 88 -0.76 -7.09 -3.32
N VAL A 89 -2.03 -7.49 -3.23
CA VAL A 89 -3.17 -6.57 -3.29
C VAL A 89 -4.30 -6.99 -2.37
N GLN A 90 -5.09 -6.01 -1.90
CA GLN A 90 -6.40 -6.30 -1.30
C GLN A 90 -7.35 -7.04 -2.28
N PRO A 91 -8.25 -7.91 -1.76
CA PRO A 91 -9.27 -8.57 -2.57
C PRO A 91 -10.24 -7.59 -3.24
N GLU A 92 -11.01 -8.10 -4.21
CA GLU A 92 -12.10 -7.34 -4.82
C GLU A 92 -13.22 -7.13 -3.79
N LEU A 93 -13.53 -5.88 -3.51
CA LEU A 93 -14.68 -5.49 -2.69
C LEU A 93 -15.94 -5.32 -3.54
N THR A 94 -17.11 -5.21 -2.91
CA THR A 94 -18.35 -4.88 -3.63
C THR A 94 -18.37 -3.39 -4.02
N GLY A 95 -19.10 -3.05 -5.10
CA GLY A 95 -19.35 -1.66 -5.49
C GLY A 95 -18.45 -1.08 -6.59
N TRP A 96 -17.67 -1.91 -7.29
CA TRP A 96 -16.89 -1.45 -8.44
C TRP A 96 -17.78 -1.00 -9.60
N SER A 97 -17.45 0.15 -10.19
CA SER A 97 -18.06 0.62 -11.45
C SER A 97 -17.42 0.01 -12.70
N TYR A 98 -16.19 -0.49 -12.57
CA TYR A 98 -15.39 -1.11 -13.63
C TYR A 98 -14.74 -2.39 -13.09
N PRO A 99 -14.49 -3.43 -13.90
CA PRO A 99 -13.94 -4.68 -13.37
C PRO A 99 -12.60 -4.46 -12.64
N ALA A 100 -12.49 -4.93 -11.40
CA ALA A 100 -11.35 -4.61 -10.53
C ALA A 100 -10.00 -4.99 -11.15
N PHE A 101 -9.90 -6.15 -11.78
CA PHE A 101 -8.65 -6.64 -12.38
C PHE A 101 -8.55 -6.41 -13.89
N LYS A 102 -9.20 -5.34 -14.39
CA LYS A 102 -9.09 -4.90 -15.78
C LYS A 102 -8.80 -3.40 -15.81
N HIS A 103 -7.62 -3.05 -16.33
CA HIS A 103 -7.25 -1.66 -16.55
C HIS A 103 -8.30 -0.94 -17.41
N THR A 104 -8.81 0.17 -16.88
CA THR A 104 -9.85 0.97 -17.53
C THR A 104 -9.49 2.45 -17.44
N ARG A 105 -9.37 3.12 -18.59
CA ARG A 105 -9.14 4.57 -18.68
C ARG A 105 -10.48 5.30 -18.72
N VAL A 106 -10.61 6.36 -17.93
CA VAL A 106 -11.84 7.16 -17.89
C VAL A 106 -11.47 8.64 -17.77
N GLN A 107 -12.07 9.47 -18.61
CA GLN A 107 -11.90 10.91 -18.49
C GLN A 107 -12.61 11.43 -17.24
N GLY A 108 -11.87 12.08 -16.36
CA GLY A 108 -12.39 12.73 -15.16
C GLY A 108 -12.26 14.25 -15.21
N PRO A 109 -12.81 14.94 -14.18
CA PRO A 109 -12.78 16.41 -14.10
C PRO A 109 -11.38 16.99 -13.91
N SER A 110 -10.42 16.18 -13.45
CA SER A 110 -9.02 16.58 -13.22
C SER A 110 -8.04 15.91 -14.20
N GLY A 111 -8.54 15.38 -15.32
CA GLY A 111 -7.76 14.58 -16.25
C GLY A 111 -8.22 13.12 -16.29
N GLU A 112 -7.51 12.33 -17.09
CA GLU A 112 -7.76 10.90 -17.21
C GLU A 112 -7.45 10.17 -15.89
N ARG A 113 -8.25 9.16 -15.57
CA ARG A 113 -8.11 8.30 -14.41
C ARG A 113 -7.94 6.86 -14.87
N LEU A 114 -7.02 6.15 -14.22
CA LEU A 114 -6.69 4.76 -14.49
C LEU A 114 -7.30 3.86 -13.41
N TYR A 115 -8.42 3.23 -13.72
CA TYR A 115 -9.13 2.33 -12.81
C TYR A 115 -8.60 0.91 -12.91
N GLY A 116 -8.45 0.29 -11.75
CA GLY A 116 -8.04 -1.09 -11.55
C GLY A 116 -7.60 -1.25 -10.10
N ARG A 117 -7.82 -2.42 -9.50
CA ARG A 117 -7.29 -2.77 -8.18
C ARG A 117 -5.80 -2.54 -8.19
N ASP A 118 -5.34 -1.76 -7.21
CA ASP A 118 -3.93 -1.56 -6.89
C ASP A 118 -3.15 -0.81 -8.01
N SER A 119 -3.89 -0.11 -8.87
CA SER A 119 -3.30 0.90 -9.78
C SER A 119 -2.54 2.02 -9.04
N THR A 120 -2.74 2.18 -7.73
CA THR A 120 -2.06 3.16 -6.88
C THR A 120 -1.43 2.56 -5.62
N ASP A 121 -1.60 1.27 -5.35
CA ASP A 121 -1.42 0.66 -4.02
C ASP A 121 -1.05 -0.83 -4.17
N ASP A 122 0.10 -1.18 -4.73
CA ASP A 122 1.29 -0.37 -5.03
C ASP A 122 1.89 -0.68 -6.43
N LYS A 123 1.16 -1.39 -7.30
CA LYS A 123 1.67 -1.71 -8.66
C LYS A 123 1.98 -0.47 -9.49
N GLY A 124 1.17 0.58 -9.39
CA GLY A 124 1.42 1.84 -10.11
C GLY A 124 2.78 2.44 -9.77
N PRO A 125 3.04 2.78 -8.49
CA PRO A 125 4.33 3.33 -8.07
C PRO A 125 5.51 2.38 -8.26
N VAL A 126 5.38 1.07 -7.97
CA VAL A 126 6.41 0.05 -8.26
C VAL A 126 6.83 0.10 -9.72
N LEU A 127 5.87 0.05 -10.65
CA LEU A 127 6.17 0.11 -12.08
C LEU A 127 6.66 1.50 -12.52
N GLY A 128 6.29 2.55 -11.80
CA GLY A 128 6.82 3.90 -11.98
C GLY A 128 8.35 3.95 -11.91
N TRP A 129 8.96 3.23 -10.97
CA TRP A 129 10.42 3.13 -10.88
C TRP A 129 11.05 2.42 -12.08
N LEU A 130 10.42 1.34 -12.55
CA LEU A 130 10.86 0.60 -13.74
C LEU A 130 10.74 1.48 -15.00
N ASN A 131 9.63 2.21 -15.14
CA ASN A 131 9.41 3.18 -16.21
C ASN A 131 10.47 4.28 -16.21
N ALA A 132 10.84 4.80 -15.04
CA ALA A 132 11.89 5.82 -14.91
C ALA A 132 13.26 5.31 -15.38
N ILE A 133 13.62 4.07 -15.02
CA ILE A 133 14.84 3.42 -15.51
C ILE A 133 14.84 3.31 -17.03
N GLU A 134 13.75 2.83 -17.60
CA GLU A 134 13.63 2.66 -19.05
C GLU A 134 13.66 4.00 -19.79
N ALA A 135 13.00 5.03 -19.24
CA ALA A 135 13.05 6.39 -19.76
C ALA A 135 14.48 6.94 -19.81
N HIS A 136 15.27 6.77 -18.73
CA HIS A 136 16.68 7.14 -18.68
C HIS A 136 17.50 6.43 -19.77
N LYS A 137 17.33 5.10 -19.89
CA LYS A 137 18.01 4.28 -20.91
C LYS A 137 17.68 4.76 -22.32
N ASN A 138 16.41 4.98 -22.63
CA ASN A 138 15.95 5.40 -23.96
C ASN A 138 16.34 6.85 -24.29
N ALA A 139 16.47 7.72 -23.28
CA ALA A 139 17.01 9.07 -23.46
C ALA A 139 18.55 9.09 -23.62
N GLY A 140 19.23 7.97 -23.31
CA GLY A 140 20.69 7.91 -23.23
C GLY A 140 21.23 8.79 -22.10
N VAL A 141 20.48 8.87 -21.00
CA VAL A 141 20.83 9.63 -19.79
C VAL A 141 21.13 8.62 -18.69
N GLU A 142 22.33 8.70 -18.13
CA GLU A 142 22.72 7.82 -17.04
C GLU A 142 21.89 8.10 -15.78
N ILE A 143 21.54 7.05 -15.03
CA ILE A 143 20.90 7.21 -13.72
C ILE A 143 21.97 7.69 -12.73
N PRO A 144 21.71 8.75 -11.94
CA PRO A 144 22.72 9.37 -11.07
C PRO A 144 23.06 8.55 -9.82
N VAL A 145 22.34 7.45 -9.57
CA VAL A 145 22.46 6.60 -8.37
C VAL A 145 22.51 5.12 -8.77
N ASN A 146 23.01 4.28 -7.86
CA ASN A 146 22.72 2.85 -7.86
C ASN A 146 21.36 2.63 -7.20
N LEU A 147 20.60 1.65 -7.67
CA LEU A 147 19.30 1.27 -7.13
C LEU A 147 19.35 -0.18 -6.65
N ILE A 148 18.74 -0.44 -5.50
CA ILE A 148 18.41 -1.77 -5.01
C ILE A 148 16.90 -1.79 -4.81
N PHE A 149 16.20 -2.71 -5.44
CA PHE A 149 14.78 -2.95 -5.25
C PHE A 149 14.60 -4.05 -4.21
N CYS A 150 13.60 -3.91 -3.34
CA CYS A 150 13.15 -4.92 -2.39
C CYS A 150 11.63 -4.91 -2.41
N PHE A 151 11.04 -5.80 -3.21
CA PHE A 151 9.59 -5.90 -3.37
C PHE A 151 9.06 -7.16 -2.72
N GLU A 152 8.02 -7.03 -1.91
CA GLU A 152 7.37 -8.17 -1.24
C GLU A 152 5.94 -8.41 -1.75
N GLY A 153 5.41 -9.59 -1.44
CA GLY A 153 4.06 -10.00 -1.85
C GLY A 153 3.16 -10.36 -0.66
N MET A 154 3.39 -9.76 0.50
CA MET A 154 2.62 -10.01 1.73
C MET A 154 2.28 -8.74 2.51
N GLU A 155 2.50 -7.52 1.98
CA GLU A 155 2.31 -6.26 2.72
C GLU A 155 0.86 -6.15 3.24
N GLU A 156 -0.09 -6.44 2.35
CA GLU A 156 -1.54 -6.39 2.62
C GLU A 156 -2.00 -7.50 3.60
N SER A 157 -1.08 -8.43 3.88
CA SER A 157 -1.18 -9.52 4.86
C SER A 157 -0.15 -9.36 5.98
N SER A 158 0.16 -8.12 6.36
CA SER A 158 1.04 -7.73 7.48
C SER A 158 2.52 -8.07 7.30
N SER A 159 3.00 -8.12 6.05
CA SER A 159 4.40 -8.42 5.69
C SER A 159 4.93 -9.70 6.36
N GLU A 160 4.11 -10.76 6.38
CA GLU A 160 4.49 -12.02 7.01
C GLU A 160 5.81 -12.54 6.42
N GLY A 161 6.77 -12.88 7.28
CA GLY A 161 8.10 -13.36 6.88
C GLY A 161 9.12 -12.26 6.53
N PHE A 162 8.71 -11.01 6.31
CA PHE A 162 9.62 -9.91 5.93
C PHE A 162 10.66 -9.60 7.01
N THR A 163 10.25 -9.62 8.28
CA THR A 163 11.19 -9.43 9.42
C THR A 163 12.28 -10.51 9.42
N ALA A 164 11.91 -11.78 9.28
CA ALA A 164 12.87 -12.89 9.23
C ALA A 164 13.80 -12.81 8.01
N PHE A 165 13.29 -12.31 6.88
CA PHE A 165 14.11 -12.02 5.70
C PHE A 165 15.16 -10.94 5.98
N LEU A 166 14.78 -9.83 6.62
CA LEU A 166 15.71 -8.75 6.97
C LEU A 166 16.77 -9.22 7.95
N GLU A 167 16.40 -9.98 8.97
CA GLU A 167 17.35 -10.56 9.93
C GLU A 167 18.36 -11.49 9.26
N LYS A 168 17.91 -12.30 8.30
CA LYS A 168 18.75 -13.30 7.62
C LYS A 168 19.63 -12.71 6.52
N TYR A 169 19.10 -11.80 5.71
CA TYR A 169 19.75 -11.35 4.46
C TYR A 169 20.01 -9.85 4.42
N GLY A 170 19.40 -9.05 5.29
CA GLY A 170 19.47 -7.58 5.24
C GLY A 170 20.90 -7.05 5.31
N ASN A 171 21.73 -7.64 6.17
CA ASN A 171 23.14 -7.27 6.33
C ASN A 171 24.04 -7.62 5.12
N ASP A 172 23.60 -8.48 4.19
CA ASP A 172 24.34 -8.75 2.94
C ASP A 172 23.80 -7.89 1.79
N PHE A 173 22.48 -7.93 1.58
CA PHE A 173 21.84 -7.29 0.46
C PHE A 173 21.84 -5.76 0.57
N PHE A 174 21.68 -5.21 1.77
CA PHE A 174 21.47 -3.78 1.98
C PHE A 174 22.66 -3.07 2.63
N LYS A 175 23.81 -3.73 2.77
CA LYS A 175 25.01 -3.17 3.42
C LYS A 175 25.55 -1.90 2.77
N ASP A 176 25.31 -1.75 1.46
CA ASP A 176 25.84 -0.67 0.63
C ASP A 176 24.81 0.46 0.42
N VAL A 177 23.67 0.44 1.13
CA VAL A 177 22.56 1.40 0.97
C VAL A 177 22.85 2.71 1.72
N ASP A 178 22.72 3.83 1.03
CA ASP A 178 22.83 5.18 1.60
C ASP A 178 21.48 5.78 2.05
N GLY A 179 20.37 5.28 1.52
CA GLY A 179 19.02 5.77 1.87
C GLY A 179 17.91 4.90 1.29
N GLY A 180 16.76 4.88 1.96
CA GLY A 180 15.55 4.16 1.54
C GLY A 180 14.48 5.09 0.99
N VAL A 181 13.74 4.63 -0.02
CA VAL A 181 12.59 5.31 -0.60
C VAL A 181 11.43 4.31 -0.68
N ILE A 182 10.27 4.75 -0.22
CA ILE A 182 9.00 4.03 -0.31
C ILE A 182 8.04 4.99 -1.02
N ALA A 183 7.36 4.50 -2.05
CA ALA A 183 6.44 5.29 -2.87
C ALA A 183 5.00 4.77 -2.75
N ASP A 184 4.61 4.41 -1.54
CA ASP A 184 3.40 3.66 -1.24
C ASP A 184 2.47 4.45 -0.31
N ASN A 185 2.13 5.66 -0.76
CA ASN A 185 1.26 6.55 -0.01
C ASN A 185 0.63 7.62 -0.91
N TYR A 186 -0.34 8.33 -0.35
CA TYR A 186 -1.11 9.31 -1.11
C TYR A 186 -0.84 10.74 -0.68
N TRP A 187 -1.24 11.69 -1.53
CA TRP A 187 -1.25 13.09 -1.16
C TRP A 187 -2.48 13.42 -0.33
N ASN A 188 -2.35 14.38 0.60
CA ASN A 188 -3.48 14.84 1.42
C ASN A 188 -4.60 15.48 0.60
N THR A 189 -4.27 16.04 -0.58
CA THR A 189 -5.24 16.61 -1.52
C THR A 189 -4.77 16.38 -2.95
N ALA A 190 -5.68 16.44 -3.92
CA ALA A 190 -5.35 16.38 -5.34
C ALA A 190 -4.58 17.60 -5.89
N LYS A 191 -4.27 18.60 -5.04
CA LYS A 191 -3.75 19.91 -5.46
C LYS A 191 -2.29 20.14 -5.13
N CYS A 192 -1.74 19.38 -4.16
CA CYS A 192 -0.40 19.64 -3.64
C CYS A 192 0.36 18.32 -3.41
N PRO A 193 1.55 18.14 -4.01
CA PRO A 193 2.41 17.02 -3.67
C PRO A 193 2.80 17.05 -2.20
N CYS A 194 2.99 15.86 -1.64
CA CYS A 194 3.31 15.65 -0.24
C CYS A 194 4.61 14.85 -0.10
N LEU A 195 5.39 15.17 0.94
CA LEU A 195 6.45 14.30 1.46
C LEU A 195 6.01 13.83 2.85
N THR A 196 5.86 12.53 2.99
CA THR A 196 5.44 11.89 4.23
C THR A 196 6.66 11.57 5.07
N TYR A 197 6.65 11.99 6.35
CA TYR A 197 7.76 11.75 7.28
C TYR A 197 7.36 10.89 8.49
N GLY A 198 6.11 10.43 8.54
CA GLY A 198 5.60 9.61 9.62
C GLY A 198 4.34 8.86 9.21
N LEU A 199 4.23 7.63 9.70
CA LEU A 199 3.08 6.74 9.53
C LEU A 199 2.59 6.33 10.93
N ARG A 200 1.30 6.01 11.04
CA ARG A 200 0.76 5.41 12.27
C ARG A 200 1.08 3.92 12.30
N GLY A 201 1.26 3.36 13.49
CA GLY A 201 1.20 1.91 13.67
C GLY A 201 -0.23 1.39 13.56
N ILE A 202 -0.36 0.07 13.39
CA ILE A 202 -1.64 -0.64 13.36
C ILE A 202 -1.57 -1.85 14.29
N ASN A 203 -2.60 -2.03 15.11
CA ASN A 203 -2.79 -3.24 15.92
C ASN A 203 -4.17 -3.82 15.57
N TYR A 204 -4.18 -5.02 15.01
CA TYR A 204 -5.41 -5.72 14.64
C TYR A 204 -5.77 -6.76 15.71
N PHE A 205 -7.02 -6.74 16.19
CA PHE A 205 -7.49 -7.65 17.25
C PHE A 205 -8.59 -8.57 16.74
N ARG A 206 -8.56 -9.84 17.16
CA ARG A 206 -9.66 -10.80 16.94
C ARG A 206 -10.27 -11.19 18.29
N VAL A 207 -11.57 -10.96 18.44
CA VAL A 207 -12.36 -11.44 19.58
C VAL A 207 -13.26 -12.57 19.11
N THR A 208 -13.23 -13.70 19.81
CA THR A 208 -14.10 -14.85 19.54
C THR A 208 -15.00 -15.09 20.74
N ILE A 209 -16.31 -14.98 20.54
CA ILE A 209 -17.32 -15.30 21.54
C ILE A 209 -18.06 -16.55 21.07
N THR A 210 -18.00 -17.59 21.90
CA THR A 210 -18.59 -18.90 21.58
C THR A 210 -19.74 -19.18 22.53
N GLY A 211 -20.91 -19.52 21.97
CA GLY A 211 -22.11 -19.88 22.73
C GLY A 211 -22.34 -21.38 22.71
N ALA A 212 -23.57 -21.79 22.39
CA ALA A 212 -23.94 -23.19 22.27
C ALA A 212 -23.03 -23.95 21.26
N PRO A 213 -22.79 -25.26 21.47
CA PRO A 213 -21.89 -26.06 20.63
C PRO A 213 -22.43 -26.31 19.20
N LYS A 214 -23.64 -25.84 18.89
CA LYS A 214 -24.29 -25.95 17.58
C LYS A 214 -25.15 -24.72 17.31
N GLN A 215 -25.43 -24.48 16.03
CA GLN A 215 -26.37 -23.45 15.61
C GLN A 215 -27.77 -23.75 16.15
N LEU A 216 -28.46 -22.72 16.62
CA LEU A 216 -29.77 -22.82 17.25
C LEU A 216 -30.83 -22.10 16.42
N HIS A 217 -32.03 -22.66 16.34
CA HIS A 217 -33.18 -22.00 15.72
C HIS A 217 -33.67 -20.85 16.62
N SER A 218 -33.55 -19.60 16.16
CA SER A 218 -33.83 -18.40 16.98
C SER A 218 -35.25 -18.36 17.55
N GLY A 219 -36.26 -18.91 16.87
CA GLY A 219 -37.63 -18.96 17.41
C GLY A 219 -37.83 -19.95 18.56
N ILE A 220 -37.02 -21.02 18.65
CA ILE A 220 -37.15 -22.04 19.70
C ILE A 220 -36.35 -21.63 20.94
N TYR A 221 -35.17 -21.06 20.72
CA TYR A 221 -34.21 -20.77 21.80
C TYR A 221 -34.08 -19.27 22.11
N GLY A 222 -34.70 -18.40 21.32
CA GLY A 222 -34.65 -16.95 21.50
C GLY A 222 -35.21 -16.54 22.85
N GLY A 223 -34.43 -15.79 23.62
CA GLY A 223 -34.76 -15.39 24.98
C GLY A 223 -34.53 -16.47 26.05
N ALA A 224 -34.19 -17.70 25.68
CA ALA A 224 -33.91 -18.80 26.62
C ALA A 224 -32.41 -19.06 26.84
N VAL A 225 -31.55 -18.59 25.92
CA VAL A 225 -30.09 -18.80 25.97
C VAL A 225 -29.35 -17.48 25.79
N ALA A 226 -28.13 -17.40 26.33
CA ALA A 226 -27.23 -16.30 26.00
C ALA A 226 -26.77 -16.40 24.54
N GLU A 227 -26.88 -15.30 23.81
CA GLU A 227 -26.55 -15.23 22.39
C GLU A 227 -25.18 -14.56 22.22
N PRO A 228 -24.19 -15.23 21.58
CA PRO A 228 -22.88 -14.63 21.33
C PRO A 228 -22.93 -13.26 20.64
N MET A 229 -23.94 -13.03 19.81
CA MET A 229 -24.15 -11.74 19.14
C MET A 229 -24.49 -10.61 20.11
N THR A 230 -25.28 -10.88 21.15
CA THR A 230 -25.61 -9.87 22.18
C THR A 230 -24.36 -9.45 22.94
N ASP A 231 -23.52 -10.41 23.33
CA ASP A 231 -22.26 -10.13 24.00
C ASP A 231 -21.28 -9.38 23.09
N LEU A 232 -21.25 -9.73 21.80
CA LEU A 232 -20.42 -9.06 20.80
C LEU A 232 -20.79 -7.59 20.65
N PHE A 233 -22.09 -7.28 20.49
CA PHE A 233 -22.55 -5.89 20.42
C PHE A 233 -22.27 -5.12 21.70
N SER A 234 -22.47 -5.75 22.86
CA SER A 234 -22.16 -5.15 24.17
C SER A 234 -20.67 -4.80 24.29
N LEU A 235 -19.78 -5.70 23.85
CA LEU A 235 -18.33 -5.47 23.85
C LEU A 235 -17.95 -4.35 22.87
N PHE A 236 -18.41 -4.40 21.63
CA PHE A 236 -18.05 -3.43 20.59
C PHE A 236 -18.55 -2.01 20.92
N SER A 237 -19.71 -1.89 21.57
CA SER A 237 -20.24 -0.60 22.04
C SER A 237 -19.34 0.12 23.06
N LYS A 238 -18.39 -0.60 23.67
CA LYS A 238 -17.45 -0.08 24.67
C LYS A 238 -16.06 0.22 24.12
N LEU A 239 -15.83 0.08 22.81
CA LEU A 239 -14.51 0.32 22.21
C LEU A 239 -14.34 1.78 21.76
N VAL A 240 -15.36 2.36 21.12
CA VAL A 240 -15.32 3.73 20.57
C VAL A 240 -16.73 4.33 20.63
N ASN A 241 -16.83 5.64 20.90
CA ASN A 241 -18.11 6.34 20.88
C ASN A 241 -18.45 6.93 19.49
N ASN A 242 -19.63 7.54 19.37
CA ASN A 242 -20.12 8.13 18.11
C ASN A 242 -19.38 9.41 17.67
N GLU A 243 -18.45 9.90 18.49
CA GLU A 243 -17.55 11.03 18.23
C GLU A 243 -16.12 10.56 17.91
N GLY A 244 -15.87 9.25 17.79
CA GLY A 244 -14.56 8.70 17.46
C GLY A 244 -13.58 8.63 18.63
N LYS A 245 -14.03 8.90 19.86
CA LYS A 245 -13.20 8.77 21.06
C LYS A 245 -13.11 7.29 21.45
N ILE A 246 -11.88 6.77 21.51
CA ILE A 246 -11.59 5.42 22.00
C ILE A 246 -11.85 5.38 23.52
N LEU A 247 -12.57 4.35 23.96
CA LEU A 247 -13.07 4.20 25.33
C LEU A 247 -12.24 3.22 26.18
N ILE A 248 -11.23 2.58 25.59
CA ILE A 248 -10.32 1.65 26.27
C ILE A 248 -9.51 2.44 27.32
N PRO A 249 -9.58 2.08 28.62
CA PRO A 249 -8.81 2.75 29.66
C PRO A 249 -7.30 2.70 29.38
N GLY A 250 -6.61 3.82 29.60
CA GLY A 250 -5.16 3.94 29.42
C GLY A 250 -4.69 4.11 27.96
N ILE A 251 -5.60 4.08 26.96
CA ILE A 251 -5.21 4.14 25.55
C ILE A 251 -4.43 5.41 25.17
N ASN A 252 -4.68 6.53 25.87
CA ASN A 252 -4.03 7.81 25.60
C ASN A 252 -2.85 8.10 26.54
N ASP A 253 -2.51 7.21 27.47
CA ASP A 253 -1.50 7.47 28.49
C ASP A 253 -0.10 7.63 27.89
N GLN A 254 0.14 7.02 26.72
CA GLN A 254 1.39 7.09 25.95
C GLN A 254 1.30 8.00 24.72
N VAL A 255 0.20 8.75 24.55
CA VAL A 255 0.10 9.72 23.46
C VAL A 255 0.90 10.96 23.84
N GLU A 256 1.97 11.22 23.09
CA GLU A 256 2.81 12.40 23.28
C GLU A 256 1.97 13.69 23.18
N PRO A 257 2.21 14.68 24.06
CA PRO A 257 1.48 15.93 24.03
C PRO A 257 1.83 16.75 22.78
N LEU A 258 0.83 17.42 22.21
CA LEU A 258 1.02 18.30 21.06
C LEU A 258 1.93 19.49 21.42
N THR A 259 3.11 19.54 20.81
CA THR A 259 4.06 20.65 21.02
C THR A 259 3.70 21.85 20.14
N GLU A 260 4.07 23.06 20.57
CA GLU A 260 3.87 24.26 19.73
C GLU A 260 4.67 24.21 18.41
N LYS A 261 5.83 23.54 18.42
CA LYS A 261 6.63 23.30 17.21
C LYS A 261 5.87 22.44 16.20
N GLU A 262 5.27 21.34 16.65
CA GLU A 262 4.45 20.46 15.81
C GLU A 262 3.18 21.17 15.34
N LYS A 263 2.48 21.87 16.24
CA LYS A 263 1.29 22.67 15.93
C LYS A 263 1.55 23.71 14.84
N ALA A 264 2.73 24.31 14.82
CA ALA A 264 3.14 25.25 13.78
C ALA A 264 3.34 24.58 12.40
N LEU A 265 3.61 23.27 12.34
CA LEU A 265 3.68 22.53 11.07
C LEU A 265 2.28 22.37 10.45
N TYR A 266 1.25 22.08 11.26
CA TYR A 266 -0.12 21.91 10.76
C TYR A 266 -0.66 23.16 10.06
N LYS A 267 -0.30 24.36 10.54
CA LYS A 267 -0.70 25.64 9.91
C LYS A 267 -0.17 25.83 8.48
N LYS A 268 0.88 25.10 8.10
CA LYS A 268 1.51 25.19 6.76
C LYS A 268 0.90 24.21 5.77
N ILE A 269 0.09 23.25 6.23
CA ILE A 269 -0.52 22.24 5.38
C ILE A 269 -1.59 22.89 4.51
N ARG A 270 -1.49 22.70 3.19
CA ARG A 270 -2.52 23.12 2.23
C ARG A 270 -3.64 22.10 2.20
N PHE A 271 -4.50 22.17 3.21
CA PHE A 271 -5.66 21.31 3.36
C PHE A 271 -6.87 22.14 3.78
N LYS A 272 -7.99 21.94 3.10
CA LYS A 272 -9.30 22.41 3.57
C LYS A 272 -10.18 21.20 3.77
N LEU A 273 -11.01 21.22 4.81
CA LEU A 273 -11.96 20.13 5.05
C LEU A 273 -12.85 19.84 3.83
N LYS A 274 -13.22 20.89 3.09
CA LYS A 274 -13.97 20.77 1.84
C LYS A 274 -13.27 19.90 0.79
N ASP A 275 -11.94 19.96 0.69
CA ASP A 275 -11.19 19.14 -0.26
C ASP A 275 -11.34 17.64 0.05
N PHE A 276 -11.49 17.29 1.32
CA PHE A 276 -11.73 15.92 1.79
C PHE A 276 -13.19 15.49 1.56
N THR A 277 -14.16 16.33 1.97
CA THR A 277 -15.60 16.01 1.80
C THR A 277 -16.02 15.95 0.34
N ASP A 278 -15.44 16.77 -0.54
CA ASP A 278 -15.71 16.70 -1.98
C ASP A 278 -15.23 15.37 -2.61
N ALA A 279 -14.19 14.75 -2.03
CA ALA A 279 -13.62 13.50 -2.53
C ALA A 279 -14.41 12.26 -2.11
N ILE A 280 -14.98 12.26 -0.89
CA ILE A 280 -15.70 11.10 -0.32
C ILE A 280 -17.22 11.21 -0.40
N GLY A 281 -17.75 12.38 -0.78
CA GLY A 281 -19.18 12.71 -0.74
C GLY A 281 -19.61 13.34 0.60
N ASP A 282 -20.82 13.89 0.64
CA ASP A 282 -21.36 14.57 1.83
C ASP A 282 -21.56 13.57 2.98
N THR A 283 -20.60 13.54 3.90
CA THR A 283 -20.57 12.63 5.04
C THR A 283 -20.15 13.35 6.30
N LYS A 284 -20.65 12.86 7.45
CA LYS A 284 -20.35 13.45 8.76
C LYS A 284 -18.89 13.19 9.11
N VAL A 285 -18.11 14.26 9.17
CA VAL A 285 -16.72 14.21 9.65
C VAL A 285 -16.73 14.05 11.17
N VAL A 286 -16.13 12.96 11.63
CA VAL A 286 -15.97 12.64 13.05
C VAL A 286 -14.71 13.34 13.56
N SER A 287 -14.81 14.65 13.83
CA SER A 287 -13.75 15.38 14.53
C SER A 287 -14.34 16.41 15.48
N VAL A 288 -13.77 16.47 16.69
CA VAL A 288 -14.21 17.33 17.79
C VAL A 288 -13.87 18.80 17.50
N GLU A 289 -12.85 19.05 16.68
CA GLU A 289 -12.33 20.40 16.35
C GLU A 289 -12.87 20.96 15.02
N ALA A 290 -13.43 20.14 14.13
CA ALA A 290 -14.08 20.61 12.90
C ALA A 290 -15.33 21.45 13.16
N LYS A 291 -15.82 21.50 14.41
CA LYS A 291 -16.92 22.38 14.83
C LYS A 291 -16.48 23.82 15.14
N ALA A 292 -15.18 24.12 15.15
CA ALA A 292 -14.63 25.39 15.62
C ALA A 292 -13.78 26.15 14.58
N ALA A 293 -13.84 25.79 13.29
CA ALA A 293 -13.16 26.50 12.20
C ALA A 293 -14.16 27.06 11.18
#